data_AF-A0A934JYB9-F1
#
_entry.id   AF-A0A934JYB9-F1
#
_cell.length_a   1.000
_cell.length_b   1.000
_cell.length_c   1.000
_cell.angle_alpha   90.00
_cell.angle_beta   90.00
_cell.angle_gamma   90.00
#
_symmetry.space_group_name_H-M   'P 1'
#
loop_
_entity.id
_entity.type
_entity.pdbx_description
1 polymer ?
#
loop_
_entity_poly.entity_id
_entity_poly.type
_entity_poly.pdbx_seq_one_letter_code
_entity_poly.pdbx_strand_id
1 'polypeptide(L)'
;MNASMAARYRLRSPCFYANFVSSVDGVTALGPGHPDSGGTISGHSEADRFVMALLRASADAILVGAGTLPATPVIAGRRRDAYPAAAADFTELRRQLNRPIQPLLVAVDGRRRH
;
A
#
# COMPACT_ATOMS: atom_id res chain seq x y z
N MET A 1 -12.28 -14.33 -17.50
CA MET A 1 -11.04 -14.83 -16.86
C MET A 1 -11.36 -16.17 -16.20
N ASN A 2 -10.68 -17.27 -16.54
CA ASN A 2 -10.97 -18.61 -15.98
C ASN A 2 -10.60 -18.66 -14.48
N ALA A 3 -11.51 -19.16 -13.63
CA ALA A 3 -11.31 -19.32 -12.19
C ALA A 3 -9.99 -20.07 -11.82
N SER A 4 -9.54 -20.99 -12.69
CA SER A 4 -8.28 -21.73 -12.55
C SER A 4 -7.03 -20.84 -12.64
N MET A 5 -7.06 -19.80 -13.48
CA MET A 5 -5.94 -18.87 -13.66
C MET A 5 -5.90 -17.83 -12.52
N ALA A 6 -7.08 -17.36 -12.08
CA ALA A 6 -7.21 -16.46 -10.93
C ALA A 6 -6.69 -17.10 -9.63
N ALA A 7 -6.83 -18.44 -9.48
CA ALA A 7 -6.30 -19.16 -8.32
C ALA A 7 -4.76 -19.23 -8.29
N ARG A 8 -4.09 -19.26 -9.45
CA ARG A 8 -2.60 -19.37 -9.53
C ARG A 8 -1.86 -18.08 -9.17
N TYR A 9 -2.50 -16.92 -9.35
CA TYR A 9 -1.89 -15.61 -9.10
C TYR A 9 -2.36 -14.96 -7.79
N ARG A 10 -3.05 -15.71 -6.92
CA ARG A 10 -3.44 -15.24 -5.60
C ARG A 10 -2.31 -15.44 -4.60
N LEU A 11 -2.15 -14.45 -3.71
CA LEU A 11 -1.33 -14.63 -2.52
C LEU A 11 -1.91 -15.75 -1.65
N ARG A 12 -1.04 -16.63 -1.13
CA ARG A 12 -1.47 -17.69 -0.20
C ARG A 12 -2.06 -17.05 1.05
N SER A 13 -3.14 -17.61 1.59
CA SER A 13 -3.76 -17.09 2.81
C SER A 13 -3.58 -18.09 3.97
N PRO A 14 -3.15 -17.64 5.16
CA PRO A 14 -2.79 -16.26 5.52
C PRO A 14 -1.41 -15.85 4.97
N CYS A 15 -1.22 -14.58 4.64
CA CYS A 15 0.09 -14.00 4.30
C CYS A 15 0.27 -12.60 4.86
N PHE A 16 1.53 -12.22 5.05
CA PHE A 16 1.97 -10.86 5.30
C PHE A 16 2.98 -10.46 4.24
N TYR A 17 2.89 -9.24 3.73
CA TYR A 17 3.85 -8.69 2.76
C TYR A 17 4.11 -7.23 3.05
N ALA A 18 5.32 -6.79 2.74
CA ALA A 18 5.74 -5.39 2.81
C ALA A 18 6.05 -4.91 1.39
N ASN A 19 5.66 -3.67 1.09
CA ASN A 19 6.01 -2.99 -0.14
C ASN A 19 6.67 -1.66 0.20
N PHE A 20 7.87 -1.44 -0.31
CA PHE A 20 8.63 -0.21 -0.16
C PHE A 20 9.54 -0.05 -1.38
N VAL A 21 9.96 1.18 -1.63
CA VAL A 21 11.02 1.48 -2.60
C VAL A 21 12.31 1.75 -1.84
N SER A 22 13.44 1.40 -2.45
CA SER A 22 14.76 1.80 -1.99
C SER A 22 15.55 2.39 -3.14
N SER A 23 16.56 3.20 -2.81
CA SER A 23 17.64 3.48 -3.74
C SER A 23 18.46 2.20 -4.00
N VAL A 24 19.36 2.27 -4.99
CA VAL A 24 20.25 1.15 -5.36
C VAL A 24 21.17 0.74 -4.21
N ASP A 25 21.59 1.71 -3.39
CA ASP A 25 22.42 1.53 -2.19
C ASP A 25 21.60 1.17 -0.92
N GLY A 26 20.28 0.94 -1.06
CA GLY A 26 19.45 0.40 0.00
C GLY A 26 18.82 1.42 0.96
N VAL A 27 18.91 2.72 0.65
CA VAL A 27 18.25 3.77 1.43
C VAL A 27 16.74 3.75 1.17
N THR A 28 15.94 3.71 2.24
CA THR A 28 14.46 3.69 2.19
C THR A 28 13.81 4.92 2.82
N ALA A 29 14.60 5.76 3.50
CA ALA A 29 14.14 6.97 4.16
C ALA A 29 15.20 8.08 4.05
N LEU A 30 14.78 9.27 3.65
CA LEU A 30 15.66 10.43 3.44
C LEU A 30 15.77 11.34 4.68
N GLY A 31 15.20 10.89 5.81
CA GLY A 31 15.26 11.60 7.08
C GLY A 31 14.38 12.86 7.16
N PRO A 32 14.57 13.68 8.21
CA PRO A 32 13.81 14.91 8.42
C PRO A 32 13.91 15.86 7.21
N GLY A 33 12.78 16.47 6.83
CA GLY A 33 12.69 17.34 5.65
C GLY A 33 12.15 16.65 4.39
N HIS A 34 12.04 15.32 4.38
CA HIS A 34 11.52 14.53 3.26
C HIS A 34 10.28 13.71 3.67
N PRO A 35 9.12 14.35 3.86
CA PRO A 35 7.90 13.70 4.35
C PRO A 35 7.34 12.62 3.40
N ASP A 36 7.75 12.64 2.14
CA ASP A 36 7.45 11.63 1.13
C ASP A 36 8.73 10.98 0.60
N SER A 37 9.53 10.38 1.50
CA SER A 37 10.76 9.67 1.12
C SER A 37 10.51 8.62 0.03
N GLY A 38 9.38 7.89 0.09
CA GLY A 38 9.02 6.90 -0.94
C GLY A 38 8.82 7.52 -2.32
N GLY A 39 8.02 8.59 -2.42
CA GLY A 39 7.84 9.30 -3.69
C GLY A 39 9.13 9.90 -4.23
N THR A 40 9.98 10.47 -3.37
CA THR A 40 11.27 11.02 -3.80
C THR A 40 12.21 9.91 -4.30
N ILE A 41 12.35 8.80 -3.57
CA ILE A 41 13.23 7.69 -3.95
C ILE A 41 12.76 7.02 -5.24
N SER A 42 11.44 6.85 -5.43
CA SER A 42 10.89 6.27 -6.67
C SER A 42 10.85 7.25 -7.84
N GLY A 43 11.19 8.53 -7.64
CA GLY A 43 11.02 9.58 -8.65
C GLY A 43 9.56 9.78 -9.05
N HIS A 44 8.62 9.59 -8.12
CA HIS A 44 7.18 9.58 -8.35
C HIS A 44 6.73 8.62 -9.47
N SER A 45 7.45 7.50 -9.60
CA SER A 45 7.21 6.47 -10.61
C SER A 45 5.74 6.07 -10.66
N GLU A 46 5.21 6.06 -11.88
CA GLU A 46 3.85 5.62 -12.14
C GLU A 46 3.69 4.13 -11.87
N ALA A 47 4.68 3.34 -12.28
CA ALA A 47 4.69 1.89 -12.07
C ALA A 47 4.75 1.53 -10.58
N ASP A 48 5.54 2.26 -9.78
CA ASP A 48 5.59 2.08 -8.32
C ASP A 48 4.22 2.34 -7.68
N ARG A 49 3.57 3.43 -8.05
CA ARG A 49 2.22 3.78 -7.59
C ARG A 49 1.18 2.74 -8.00
N PHE A 50 1.26 2.22 -9.22
CA PHE A 50 0.41 1.15 -9.70
C PHE A 50 0.58 -0.13 -8.86
N VAL A 51 1.82 -0.59 -8.66
CA VAL A 51 2.12 -1.79 -7.84
C VAL A 51 1.64 -1.59 -6.40
N MET A 52 1.88 -0.42 -5.82
CA MET A 52 1.39 -0.06 -4.49
C MET A 52 -0.14 -0.15 -4.40
N ALA A 53 -0.87 0.37 -5.39
CA ALA A 53 -2.32 0.31 -5.46
C ALA A 53 -2.83 -1.14 -5.62
N LEU A 54 -2.21 -1.93 -6.50
CA LEU A 54 -2.53 -3.34 -6.73
C LEU A 54 -2.37 -4.18 -5.45
N LEU A 55 -1.27 -3.98 -4.73
CA LEU A 55 -1.00 -4.67 -3.47
C LEU A 55 -1.97 -4.24 -2.37
N ARG A 56 -2.35 -2.96 -2.31
CA ARG A 56 -3.39 -2.47 -1.38
C ARG A 56 -4.78 -3.01 -1.73
N ALA A 57 -5.12 -3.10 -3.00
CA ALA A 57 -6.37 -3.70 -3.47
C ALA A 57 -6.44 -5.19 -3.12
N SER A 58 -5.31 -5.89 -3.09
CA SER A 58 -5.24 -7.31 -2.71
C SER A 58 -5.32 -7.55 -1.19
N ALA A 59 -5.15 -6.50 -0.37
CA ALA A 59 -5.05 -6.62 1.08
C ALA A 59 -6.41 -6.56 1.79
N ASP A 60 -6.54 -7.34 2.87
CA ASP A 60 -7.59 -7.18 3.88
C ASP A 60 -7.34 -5.93 4.75
N ALA A 61 -6.08 -5.74 5.15
CA ALA A 61 -5.64 -4.62 5.98
C ALA A 61 -4.29 -4.07 5.51
N ILE A 62 -4.08 -2.77 5.73
CA ILE A 62 -2.82 -2.07 5.47
C ILE A 62 -2.27 -1.61 6.80
N LEU A 63 -1.08 -2.08 7.14
CA LEU A 63 -0.35 -1.64 8.34
C LEU A 63 0.57 -0.49 7.96
N VAL A 64 0.52 0.59 8.75
CA VAL A 64 1.41 1.75 8.62
C VAL A 64 1.98 2.10 9.98
N GLY A 65 3.27 2.43 10.03
CA GLY A 65 3.86 2.96 11.26
C GLY A 65 3.22 4.29 11.62
N ALA A 66 2.85 4.50 12.89
CA ALA A 66 2.19 5.73 13.34
C ALA A 66 3.00 6.99 13.02
N GLY A 67 4.34 6.90 13.05
CA GLY A 67 5.24 7.99 12.65
C GLY A 67 5.26 8.33 11.15
N THR A 68 4.63 7.50 10.31
CA THR A 68 4.50 7.73 8.85
C THR A 68 3.14 8.30 8.47
N LEU A 69 2.20 8.40 9.43
CA LEU A 69 0.92 9.01 9.19
C LEU A 69 1.11 10.53 9.10
N PRO A 70 0.56 11.16 8.05
CA PRO A 70 0.55 12.63 7.97
C PRO A 70 -0.31 13.18 9.12
N ALA A 71 0.02 14.40 9.56
CA ALA A 71 -0.70 15.08 10.64
C ALA A 71 -2.19 15.33 10.34
N THR A 72 -2.64 15.15 9.08
CA THR A 72 -4.02 15.41 8.66
C THR A 72 -4.71 14.21 7.99
N PRO A 73 -5.99 13.93 8.32
CA PRO A 73 -6.76 12.81 7.76
C PRO A 73 -6.90 12.80 6.23
N VAL A 74 -6.92 13.98 5.59
CA VAL A 74 -7.03 14.12 4.13
C VAL A 74 -5.83 13.52 3.39
N ILE A 75 -4.62 13.71 3.92
CA ILE A 75 -3.40 13.16 3.31
C ILE A 75 -3.34 11.64 3.53
N ALA A 76 -3.86 11.14 4.66
CA ALA A 76 -4.02 9.70 4.89
C ALA A 76 -5.01 9.07 3.89
N GLY A 77 -6.06 9.79 3.50
CA GLY A 77 -6.98 9.42 2.43
C GLY A 77 -6.31 9.34 1.06
N ARG A 78 -5.48 10.33 0.68
CA ARG A 78 -4.67 10.28 -0.56
C ARG A 78 -3.72 9.10 -0.63
N ARG A 79 -3.21 8.62 0.51
CA ARG A 79 -2.42 7.38 0.56
C ARG A 79 -3.27 6.14 0.26
N ARG A 80 -4.60 6.16 0.41
CA ARG A 80 -5.44 5.02 -0.01
C ARG A 80 -5.53 4.92 -1.52
N ASP A 81 -5.61 6.06 -2.21
CA ASP A 81 -5.80 6.15 -3.65
C ASP A 81 -4.46 6.35 -4.40
N ALA A 82 -3.56 5.37 -4.28
CA ALA A 82 -2.21 5.48 -4.83
C ALA A 82 -2.18 5.61 -6.36
N TYR A 83 -3.20 5.12 -7.06
CA TYR A 83 -3.28 5.15 -8.52
C TYR A 83 -4.73 5.35 -9.02
N PRO A 84 -5.21 6.61 -9.11
CA PRO A 84 -6.60 6.91 -9.45
C PRO A 84 -7.04 6.43 -10.84
N ALA A 85 -6.11 6.36 -11.79
CA ALA A 85 -6.40 5.99 -13.18
C ALA A 85 -6.98 4.57 -13.33
N ALA A 86 -6.72 3.66 -12.38
CA ALA A 86 -7.27 2.30 -12.35
C ALA A 86 -8.17 2.03 -11.13
N ALA A 87 -8.75 3.06 -10.50
CA ALA A 87 -9.56 2.92 -9.29
C ALA A 87 -10.76 1.96 -9.47
N ALA A 88 -11.39 1.98 -10.64
CA ALA A 88 -12.49 1.07 -10.98
C ALA A 88 -12.01 -0.39 -11.04
N ASP A 89 -10.86 -0.64 -11.68
CA ASP A 89 -10.28 -1.98 -11.80
C ASP A 89 -9.87 -2.53 -10.43
N PHE A 90 -9.31 -1.70 -9.55
CA PHE A 90 -9.00 -2.11 -8.18
C PHE A 90 -10.25 -2.42 -7.36
N THR A 91 -11.35 -1.69 -7.58
CA THR A 91 -12.63 -1.99 -6.94
C THR A 91 -13.17 -3.35 -7.38
N GLU A 92 -13.10 -3.63 -8.69
CA GLU A 92 -13.50 -4.93 -9.25
C GLU A 92 -12.59 -6.07 -8.74
N LEU A 93 -11.28 -5.85 -8.67
CA LEU A 93 -10.34 -6.81 -8.08
C LEU A 93 -10.73 -7.14 -6.64
N ARG A 94 -11.02 -6.14 -5.81
CA ARG A 94 -11.46 -6.34 -4.42
C ARG A 94 -12.71 -7.20 -4.34
N ARG A 95 -13.69 -6.93 -5.21
CA ARG A 95 -14.91 -7.74 -5.32
C ARG A 95 -14.60 -9.20 -5.67
N GLN A 96 -13.74 -9.44 -6.66
CA GLN A 96 -13.32 -10.80 -7.04
C GLN A 96 -12.52 -11.52 -5.94
N LEU A 97 -11.82 -10.76 -5.09
CA LEU A 97 -11.10 -11.28 -3.93
C LEU A 97 -11.96 -11.39 -2.66
N ASN A 98 -13.26 -11.10 -2.72
CA ASN A 98 -14.15 -11.03 -1.55
C ASN A 98 -13.59 -10.12 -0.45
N ARG A 99 -13.12 -8.93 -0.84
CA ARG A 99 -12.57 -7.90 0.07
C ARG A 99 -13.57 -6.75 0.22
N PRO A 100 -13.64 -6.11 1.41
CA PRO A 100 -14.44 -4.89 1.59
C PRO A 100 -14.00 -3.79 0.63
N ILE A 101 -14.85 -2.84 0.25
CA ILE A 101 -14.51 -1.78 -0.72
C ILE A 101 -13.24 -1.01 -0.31
N GLN A 102 -13.07 -0.74 0.99
CA GLN A 102 -11.83 -0.15 1.51
C GLN A 102 -11.08 -1.13 2.41
N PRO A 103 -9.74 -1.21 2.31
CA PRO A 103 -8.94 -1.99 3.24
C PRO A 103 -8.95 -1.35 4.63
N LEU A 104 -8.87 -2.17 5.68
CA LEU A 104 -8.71 -1.69 7.04
C LEU A 104 -7.34 -1.02 7.19
N LEU A 105 -7.30 0.27 7.48
CA LEU A 105 -6.05 0.97 7.78
C LEU A 105 -5.71 0.80 9.27
N VAL A 106 -4.57 0.19 9.56
CA VAL A 106 -4.08 -0.08 10.91
C VAL A 106 -2.83 0.73 11.16
N ALA A 107 -2.88 1.65 12.13
CA ALA A 107 -1.71 2.36 12.62
C ALA A 107 -1.00 1.52 13.69
N VAL A 108 0.30 1.29 13.52
CA VAL A 108 1.13 0.54 14.46
C VAL A 108 2.09 1.51 15.14
N ASP A 109 2.06 1.54 16.48
CA ASP A 109 2.98 2.31 17.29
C ASP A 109 3.89 1.36 18.08
N GLY A 110 5.18 1.72 18.16
CA GLY A 110 6.22 0.95 18.85
C GLY A 110 6.40 1.31 20.32
N ARG A 111 5.55 2.18 20.90
CA ARG A 111 5.60 2.52 22.33
C ARG A 111 5.48 1.25 23.17
N ARG A 112 6.61 0.80 23.75
CA ARG A 112 6.59 -0.17 24.84
C ARG A 112 5.79 0.45 25.98
N ARG A 113 4.72 -0.22 26.41
CA ARG A 113 4.09 0.12 27.69
C ARG A 113 5.09 -0.30 28.78
N HIS A 114 5.67 0.69 29.45
CA HIS A 114 6.37 0.51 30.72
C HIS A 114 5.34 0.43 31.84
#